data_AF-A0A971BII5-F1
#
_entry.id   AF-A0A971BII5-F1
#
_cell.length_a   1.000
_cell.length_b   1.000
_cell.length_c   1.000
_cell.angle_alpha   90.00
_cell.angle_beta   90.00
_cell.angle_gamma   90.00
#
_symmetry.space_group_name_H-M   'P 1'
#
loop_
_entity.id
_entity.type
_entity.pdbx_description
1 polymer ?
#
loop_
_entity_poly.entity_id
_entity_poly.type
_entity_poly.pdbx_seq_one_letter_code
_entity_poly.pdbx_strand_id
1 'polypeptide(L)'
;PAHRDAYEANAKNYIEELEALNRRIGTILARAKHKTFIVFHPAFGYLADDYGLTMAALEKEGKEATPHHLREMIDLARSKGIRTVFFQDEVDSRQSEAFAEEIMGQTVRLDPLAADYADNLERMAGLIAEGAK
;
A
#
# COMPACT_ATOMS: atom_id res chain seq x y z
N PRO A 1 38.75 2.84 -8.40
CA PRO A 1 38.72 1.43 -7.92
C PRO A 1 38.39 0.47 -9.07
N ALA A 2 38.82 -0.78 -9.02
CA ALA A 2 38.82 -1.71 -10.17
C ALA A 2 37.44 -2.09 -10.74
N HIS A 3 36.35 -1.94 -9.99
CA HIS A 3 34.99 -2.34 -10.41
C HIS A 3 34.03 -1.16 -10.61
N ARG A 4 34.56 0.06 -10.62
CA ARG A 4 33.76 1.30 -10.72
C ARG A 4 32.79 1.25 -11.90
N ASP A 5 33.31 1.03 -13.10
CA ASP A 5 32.54 1.13 -14.34
C ASP A 5 31.41 0.09 -14.40
N ALA A 6 31.63 -1.10 -13.82
CA ALA A 6 30.61 -2.14 -13.72
C ALA A 6 29.46 -1.72 -12.79
N TYR A 7 29.78 -1.13 -11.63
CA TYR A 7 28.75 -0.63 -10.71
C TYR A 7 27.97 0.55 -11.31
N GLU A 8 28.65 1.47 -12.01
CA GLU A 8 28.01 2.61 -12.67
C GLU A 8 27.07 2.15 -13.80
N ALA A 9 27.50 1.18 -14.63
CA ALA A 9 26.65 0.61 -15.68
C ALA A 9 25.43 -0.14 -15.12
N ASN A 10 25.62 -0.97 -14.09
CA ASN A 10 24.52 -1.69 -13.45
C ASN A 10 23.51 -0.75 -12.80
N ALA A 11 23.98 0.30 -12.12
CA ALA A 11 23.11 1.31 -11.52
C ALA A 11 22.30 2.05 -12.59
N LYS A 12 22.94 2.45 -13.70
CA LYS A 12 22.23 3.11 -14.80
C LYS A 12 21.12 2.22 -15.37
N ASN A 13 21.43 0.96 -15.67
CA ASN A 13 20.43 0.03 -16.21
C ASN A 13 19.25 -0.16 -15.25
N TYR A 14 19.54 -0.32 -13.96
CA TYR A 14 18.50 -0.51 -12.96
C TYR A 14 17.65 0.75 -12.75
N ILE A 15 18.24 1.95 -12.84
CA ILE A 15 17.48 3.21 -12.83
C ILE A 15 16.49 3.27 -14.00
N GLU A 16 16.91 2.88 -15.21
CA GLU A 16 16.02 2.86 -16.39
C GLU A 16 14.85 1.87 -16.20
N GLU A 17 15.11 0.72 -15.57
CA GLU A 17 14.07 -0.26 -15.19
C GLU A 17 13.08 0.34 -14.17
N LEU A 18 13.57 1.03 -13.14
CA LEU A 18 12.75 1.67 -12.11
C LEU A 18 11.90 2.82 -12.67
N GLU A 19 12.43 3.60 -13.61
CA GLU A 19 11.65 4.64 -14.29
C GLU A 19 10.51 4.05 -15.11
N ALA A 20 10.75 2.92 -15.78
CA ALA A 20 9.71 2.21 -16.50
C ALA A 20 8.65 1.64 -15.56
N LEU A 21 9.06 1.06 -14.43
CA LEU A 21 8.16 0.57 -13.39
C LEU A 21 7.31 1.70 -12.82
N ASN A 22 7.91 2.84 -12.47
CA ASN A 22 7.22 4.02 -11.96
C ASN A 22 6.08 4.48 -12.90
N ARG A 23 6.32 4.51 -14.22
CA ARG A 23 5.28 4.84 -15.21
C ARG A 23 4.13 3.83 -15.24
N ARG A 24 4.43 2.53 -15.11
CA ARG A 24 3.41 1.47 -15.06
C ARG A 24 2.57 1.58 -13.78
N ILE A 25 3.21 1.73 -12.62
CA ILE A 25 2.53 1.91 -11.34
C ILE A 25 1.63 3.15 -11.37
N GLY A 26 2.14 4.29 -11.86
CA GLY A 26 1.35 5.50 -11.99
C GLY A 26 0.11 5.31 -12.87
N THR A 27 0.24 4.56 -13.97
CA THR A 27 -0.90 4.22 -14.85
C THR A 27 -1.92 3.32 -14.15
N ILE A 28 -1.46 2.37 -13.32
CA ILE A 28 -2.33 1.46 -12.56
C ILE A 28 -3.08 2.24 -11.48
N LEU A 29 -2.38 3.00 -10.65
CA LEU A 29 -2.95 3.73 -9.52
C LEU A 29 -3.83 4.92 -9.97
N ALA A 30 -3.61 5.46 -11.17
CA ALA A 30 -4.51 6.45 -11.77
C ALA A 30 -5.95 5.90 -11.92
N ARG A 31 -6.12 4.57 -12.06
CA ARG A 31 -7.43 3.90 -12.19
C ARG A 31 -8.16 3.73 -10.86
N ALA A 32 -7.50 3.95 -9.72
CA ALA A 32 -8.13 3.90 -8.41
C ALA A 32 -9.25 4.96 -8.33
N LYS A 33 -10.48 4.52 -8.07
CA LYS A 33 -11.65 5.39 -7.95
C LYS A 33 -11.57 6.23 -6.68
N HIS A 34 -11.15 5.62 -5.58
CA HIS A 34 -10.87 6.29 -4.32
C HIS A 34 -9.37 6.60 -4.24
N LYS A 35 -9.04 7.85 -3.90
CA LYS A 35 -7.65 8.25 -3.63
C LYS A 35 -7.20 7.91 -2.21
N THR A 36 -8.09 7.41 -1.36
CA THR A 36 -7.77 6.97 0.00
C THR A 36 -7.83 5.44 0.07
N PHE A 37 -6.79 4.82 0.64
CA PHE A 37 -6.80 3.39 0.97
C PHE A 37 -6.46 3.21 2.45
N ILE A 38 -7.05 2.17 3.06
CA ILE A 38 -6.89 1.90 4.49
C ILE A 38 -5.93 0.74 4.67
N VAL A 39 -4.93 0.90 5.52
CA VAL A 39 -3.96 -0.14 5.87
C VAL A 39 -3.99 -0.41 7.36
N PHE A 40 -3.55 -1.58 7.79
CA PHE A 40 -3.27 -1.82 9.20
C PHE A 40 -2.02 -1.05 9.63
N HIS A 41 -0.85 -1.47 9.14
CA HIS A 41 0.45 -0.89 9.48
C HIS A 41 0.88 0.20 8.46
N PRO A 42 1.34 1.39 8.91
CA PRO A 42 1.62 2.53 8.03
C PRO A 42 2.96 2.42 7.26
N ALA A 43 3.11 1.45 6.35
CA ALA A 43 4.35 1.25 5.59
C ALA A 43 4.39 1.88 4.19
N PHE A 44 3.28 2.44 3.70
CA PHE A 44 3.12 2.81 2.29
C PHE A 44 3.01 4.33 2.06
N GLY A 45 3.52 5.14 2.98
CA GLY A 45 3.44 6.61 2.91
C GLY A 45 4.08 7.19 1.65
N TYR A 46 5.33 6.85 1.34
CA TYR A 46 6.02 7.32 0.14
C TYR A 46 5.31 6.92 -1.15
N LEU A 47 4.85 5.67 -1.25
CA LEU A 47 4.05 5.22 -2.39
C LEU A 47 2.76 6.03 -2.51
N ALA A 48 2.10 6.34 -1.40
CA ALA A 48 0.90 7.15 -1.45
C ALA A 48 1.20 8.57 -1.96
N ASP A 49 2.25 9.21 -1.43
CA ASP A 49 2.65 10.56 -1.80
C ASP A 49 3.06 10.66 -3.28
N ASP A 50 3.91 9.73 -3.75
CA ASP A 50 4.43 9.71 -5.13
C ASP A 50 3.33 9.60 -6.20
N TYR A 51 2.23 8.91 -5.87
CA TYR A 51 1.13 8.65 -6.81
C TYR A 51 -0.18 9.39 -6.47
N GLY A 52 -0.12 10.39 -5.57
CA GLY A 52 -1.26 11.24 -5.24
C GLY A 52 -2.42 10.50 -4.57
N LEU A 53 -2.09 9.52 -3.72
CA LEU A 53 -3.02 8.80 -2.85
C LEU A 53 -2.90 9.31 -1.41
N THR A 54 -3.81 8.85 -0.56
CA THR A 54 -3.81 9.09 0.88
C THR A 54 -3.87 7.73 1.57
N MET A 55 -2.83 7.40 2.32
CA MET A 55 -2.83 6.23 3.18
C MET A 55 -3.47 6.59 4.53
N ALA A 56 -4.45 5.82 4.96
CA ALA A 56 -5.00 5.93 6.31
C ALA A 56 -4.72 4.63 7.08
N ALA A 57 -4.09 4.73 8.25
CA ALA A 57 -3.64 3.57 9.02
C ALA A 57 -4.47 3.32 10.28
N LEU A 58 -4.71 2.04 10.58
CA LEU A 58 -5.33 1.62 11.84
C LEU A 58 -4.32 1.71 12.99
N GLU A 59 -3.12 1.20 12.78
CA GLU A 59 -2.04 1.25 13.76
C GLU A 59 -1.43 2.66 13.85
N LYS A 60 -1.06 3.08 15.08
CA LYS A 60 -0.29 4.30 15.32
C LYS A 60 0.87 3.99 16.27
N GLU A 61 2.09 4.37 15.88
CA GLU A 61 3.29 4.26 16.72
C GLU A 61 3.57 2.84 17.25
N GLY A 62 3.33 1.80 16.44
CA GLY A 62 3.52 0.41 16.88
C GLY A 62 2.41 -0.11 17.80
N LYS A 63 1.32 0.65 17.99
CA LYS A 63 0.20 0.29 18.86
C LYS A 63 -1.06 0.05 18.07
N GLU A 64 -1.78 -0.97 18.51
CA GLU A 64 -3.14 -1.28 18.07
C GLU A 64 -4.08 -0.06 18.16
N ALA A 65 -5.09 -0.04 17.29
CA ALA A 65 -6.08 1.02 17.24
C ALA A 65 -6.88 1.08 18.55
N THR A 66 -7.01 2.26 19.14
CA THR A 66 -8.00 2.47 20.22
C THR A 66 -9.42 2.32 19.68
N PRO A 67 -10.42 1.95 20.51
CA PRO A 67 -11.80 1.85 20.06
C PRO A 67 -12.34 3.14 19.41
N HIS A 68 -11.90 4.31 19.89
CA HIS A 68 -12.24 5.60 19.30
C HIS A 68 -11.66 5.74 17.88
N HIS A 69 -10.36 5.49 17.72
CA HIS A 69 -9.70 5.57 16.41
C HIS A 69 -10.28 4.56 15.42
N LEU A 70 -10.55 3.33 15.87
CA LEU A 70 -11.19 2.32 15.04
C LEU A 70 -12.57 2.79 14.55
N ARG A 71 -13.35 3.44 15.42
CA ARG A 71 -14.64 4.02 15.04
C ARG A 71 -14.50 5.15 14.02
N GLU A 72 -13.56 6.07 14.22
CA GLU A 72 -13.28 7.14 13.25
C GLU A 72 -12.90 6.57 11.88
N MET A 73 -12.11 5.49 11.86
CA MET A 73 -11.71 4.81 10.63
C MET A 73 -12.88 4.07 9.95
N ILE A 74 -13.81 3.48 10.72
CA ILE A 74 -15.04 2.86 10.19
C ILE A 74 -15.92 3.94 9.55
N ASP A 75 -16.10 5.07 10.22
CA ASP A 75 -16.90 6.19 9.72
C ASP A 75 -16.24 6.82 8.47
N LEU A 76 -14.90 6.92 8.44
CA LEU A 76 -14.13 7.31 7.24
C LEU A 76 -14.37 6.33 6.08
N ALA A 77 -14.25 5.02 6.33
CA ALA A 77 -14.43 3.99 5.32
C ALA A 77 -15.84 4.05 4.73
N ARG A 78 -16.87 4.12 5.59
CA ARG A 78 -18.28 4.20 5.18
C ARG A 78 -18.58 5.48 4.40
N SER A 79 -18.10 6.63 4.85
CA SER A 79 -18.34 7.91 4.16
C SER A 79 -17.68 7.99 2.78
N LYS A 80 -16.53 7.33 2.60
CA LYS A 80 -15.84 7.23 1.32
C LYS A 80 -16.28 6.03 0.48
N GLY A 81 -17.08 5.11 1.02
CA GLY A 81 -17.47 3.87 0.35
C GLY A 81 -16.34 2.85 0.22
N ILE A 82 -15.28 2.95 1.02
CA ILE A 82 -14.14 2.03 1.02
C ILE A 82 -14.58 0.71 1.67
N ARG A 83 -14.29 -0.41 1.01
CA ARG A 83 -14.63 -1.77 1.47
C ARG A 83 -13.42 -2.68 1.57
N THR A 84 -12.22 -2.12 1.58
CA THR A 84 -10.98 -2.90 1.64
C THR A 84 -10.05 -2.27 2.66
N VAL A 85 -9.50 -3.13 3.52
CA VAL A 85 -8.38 -2.82 4.39
C VAL A 85 -7.21 -3.71 4.02
N PHE A 86 -6.03 -3.12 3.88
CA PHE A 86 -4.82 -3.84 3.55
C PHE A 86 -4.01 -4.20 4.79
N PHE A 87 -3.38 -5.38 4.80
CA PHE A 87 -2.54 -5.84 5.92
C PHE A 87 -1.27 -6.54 5.43
N GLN A 88 -0.35 -6.82 6.35
CA GLN A 88 0.97 -7.43 6.12
C GLN A 88 1.07 -8.75 6.90
N ASP A 89 1.83 -9.73 6.41
CA ASP A 89 1.94 -11.06 7.06
C ASP A 89 2.64 -11.00 8.42
N GLU A 90 3.52 -10.02 8.60
CA GLU A 90 4.30 -9.83 9.82
C GLU A 90 3.44 -9.33 11.00
N VAL A 91 2.16 -9.02 10.75
CA VAL A 91 1.26 -8.41 11.73
C VAL A 91 -0.03 -9.22 11.84
N ASP A 92 -0.51 -9.39 13.07
CA ASP A 92 -1.74 -10.12 13.38
C ASP A 92 -2.96 -9.55 12.62
N SER A 93 -3.59 -10.38 11.79
CA SER A 93 -4.70 -9.97 10.91
C SER A 93 -6.02 -9.73 11.64
N ARG A 94 -6.16 -10.15 12.91
CA ARG A 94 -7.45 -10.15 13.63
C ARG A 94 -8.14 -8.78 13.68
N GLN A 95 -7.38 -7.70 13.86
CA GLN A 95 -7.95 -6.35 13.85
C GLN A 95 -8.38 -5.91 12.44
N SER A 96 -7.62 -6.30 11.41
CA SER A 96 -7.98 -6.01 10.02
C SER A 96 -9.25 -6.75 9.62
N GLU A 97 -9.39 -8.00 10.04
CA GLU A 97 -10.59 -8.83 9.83
C GLU A 97 -11.81 -8.22 10.52
N ALA A 98 -11.71 -7.90 11.82
CA ALA A 98 -12.81 -7.27 12.56
C ALA A 98 -13.20 -5.92 11.95
N PHE A 99 -12.23 -5.12 11.50
CA PHE A 99 -12.50 -3.86 10.80
C PHE A 99 -13.21 -4.10 9.46
N ALA A 100 -12.76 -5.09 8.68
CA ALA A 100 -13.36 -5.45 7.40
C ALA A 100 -14.83 -5.87 7.57
N GLU A 101 -15.15 -6.66 8.59
CA GLU A 101 -16.52 -7.07 8.91
C GLU A 101 -17.42 -5.85 9.19
N GLU A 102 -16.96 -4.90 10.01
CA GLU A 102 -17.71 -3.68 10.35
C GLU A 102 -18.00 -2.79 9.13
N ILE A 103 -17.13 -2.78 8.12
CA ILE A 103 -17.33 -2.01 6.89
C ILE A 103 -18.03 -2.83 5.78
N MET A 104 -18.45 -4.07 6.08
CA MET A 104 -18.98 -5.04 5.10
C MET A 104 -18.05 -5.20 3.89
N GLY A 105 -16.76 -5.33 4.20
CA GLY A 105 -15.65 -5.37 3.25
C GLY A 105 -14.81 -6.63 3.37
N GLN A 106 -13.57 -6.51 2.92
CA GLN A 106 -12.60 -7.60 2.90
C GLN A 106 -11.20 -7.12 3.30
N THR A 107 -10.37 -8.06 3.74
CA THR A 107 -8.94 -7.84 3.92
C THR A 107 -8.19 -8.20 2.64
N VAL A 108 -7.15 -7.43 2.30
CA VAL A 108 -6.25 -7.74 1.18
C VAL A 108 -4.82 -7.65 1.66
N ARG A 109 -4.03 -8.68 1.36
CA ARG A 109 -2.63 -8.72 1.76
C ARG A 109 -1.75 -7.88 0.84
N LEU A 110 -0.84 -7.09 1.42
CA LEU A 110 0.28 -6.44 0.77
C LEU A 110 1.58 -6.91 1.42
N ASP A 111 2.63 -7.07 0.62
CA ASP A 111 3.93 -7.55 1.08
C ASP A 111 4.99 -6.46 0.86
N PRO A 112 5.29 -5.60 1.84
CA PRO A 112 6.29 -4.54 1.67
C PRO A 112 7.73 -5.08 1.64
N LEU A 113 7.97 -6.35 1.99
CA LEU A 113 9.29 -6.96 2.14
C LEU A 113 9.58 -8.07 1.12
N ALA A 114 8.73 -8.20 0.08
CA ALA A 114 8.91 -9.17 -0.98
C ALA A 114 10.31 -9.06 -1.62
N ALA A 115 10.98 -10.20 -1.79
CA ALA A 115 12.32 -10.25 -2.38
C ALA A 115 12.35 -9.72 -3.83
N ASP A 116 11.29 -9.97 -4.60
CA ASP A 116 11.13 -9.43 -5.95
C ASP A 116 10.47 -8.05 -5.91
N TYR A 117 11.31 -7.03 -5.73
CA TYR A 117 10.88 -5.65 -5.54
C TYR A 117 9.99 -5.11 -6.67
N ALA A 118 10.41 -5.30 -7.93
CA ALA A 118 9.75 -4.68 -9.08
C ALA A 118 8.38 -5.30 -9.35
N ASP A 119 8.32 -6.63 -9.44
CA ASP A 119 7.07 -7.34 -9.70
C ASP A 119 6.09 -7.17 -8.53
N ASN A 120 6.60 -7.14 -7.30
CA ASN A 120 5.76 -6.94 -6.14
C ASN A 120 5.18 -5.52 -6.06
N LEU A 121 5.95 -4.47 -6.34
CA LEU A 121 5.40 -3.12 -6.38
C LEU A 121 4.27 -2.98 -7.42
N GLU A 122 4.44 -3.57 -8.60
CA GLU A 122 3.40 -3.55 -9.64
C GLU A 122 2.14 -4.33 -9.21
N ARG A 123 2.34 -5.48 -8.55
CA ARG A 123 1.24 -6.28 -7.95
C ARG A 123 0.49 -5.51 -6.87
N MET A 124 1.21 -4.90 -5.93
CA MET A 124 0.63 -4.10 -4.85
C MET A 124 -0.14 -2.91 -5.42
N ALA A 125 0.41 -2.24 -6.44
CA ALA A 125 -0.30 -1.16 -7.14
C ALA A 125 -1.63 -1.65 -7.74
N GLY A 126 -1.63 -2.84 -8.35
CA GLY A 126 -2.85 -3.49 -8.87
C GLY A 126 -3.88 -3.74 -7.76
N LEU A 127 -3.46 -4.35 -6.66
CA LEU A 127 -4.32 -4.63 -5.51
C LEU A 127 -4.90 -3.35 -4.88
N ILE A 128 -4.09 -2.30 -4.74
CA ILE A 128 -4.54 -0.99 -4.25
C ILE A 128 -5.56 -0.38 -5.21
N ALA A 129 -5.28 -0.39 -6.52
CA ALA A 129 -6.20 0.17 -7.51
C ALA A 129 -7.54 -0.58 -7.57
N GLU A 130 -7.54 -1.90 -7.32
CA GLU A 130 -8.75 -2.72 -7.27
C GLU A 130 -9.53 -2.60 -5.98
N GLY A 131 -8.85 -2.60 -4.82
CA GLY A 131 -9.48 -2.43 -3.52
C GLY A 131 -10.02 -1.03 -3.27
N ALA A 132 -9.52 -0.03 -4.02
CA ALA A 132 -10.00 1.34 -4.00
C ALA A 132 -11.10 1.63 -5.06
N LYS A 133 -11.89 0.64 -5.49
CA LYS A 133 -13.04 0.77 -6.41
C LYS A 133 -14.37 1.06 -5.72
#